data_AF-A0A963WJQ0-F1
#
_entry.id   AF-A0A963WJQ0-F1
#
_cell.length_a   1.000
_cell.length_b   1.000
_cell.length_c   1.000
_cell.angle_alpha   90.00
_cell.angle_beta   90.00
_cell.angle_gamma   90.00
#
_symmetry.space_group_name_H-M   'P 1'
#
loop_
_entity.id
_entity.type
_entity.pdbx_description
1 polymer ?
#
loop_
_entity_poly.entity_id
_entity_poly.type
_entity_poly.pdbx_seq_one_letter_code
_entity_poly.pdbx_strand_id
1 'polypeptide(L)'
;MGAGAQLSVTDMRRAVRHPVDYKVIGEHRQLGDVHLHITNISSHGFMANGEHGLGRGERIIVRLPIVGLIEAHMIWNHEDRAGFQFERILRVDDFLKLIDGLQPNPRLRPRR
;
A
#
# COMPACT_ATOMS: atom_id res chain seq x y z
N MET A 1 -21.71 -23.30 1.45
CA MET A 1 -21.68 -21.83 1.20
C MET A 1 -20.67 -21.24 2.16
N GLY A 2 -19.47 -20.90 1.67
CA GLY A 2 -18.40 -20.37 2.51
C GLY A 2 -18.68 -18.92 2.87
N ALA A 3 -18.93 -18.65 4.15
CA ALA A 3 -18.97 -17.28 4.66
C ALA A 3 -17.55 -16.71 4.55
N GLY A 4 -17.27 -15.98 3.47
CA GLY A 4 -16.10 -15.12 3.41
C GLY A 4 -16.22 -14.12 4.54
N ALA A 5 -15.37 -14.25 5.56
CA ALA A 5 -15.37 -13.34 6.70
C ALA A 5 -15.13 -11.92 6.17
N GLN A 6 -16.19 -11.11 6.13
CA GLN A 6 -16.11 -9.70 5.78
C GLN A 6 -15.43 -9.01 6.96
N LEU A 7 -14.12 -8.78 6.86
CA LEU A 7 -13.38 -8.05 7.89
C LEU A 7 -14.02 -6.68 8.09
N SER A 8 -14.33 -6.33 9.33
CA SER A 8 -14.87 -5.01 9.63
C SER A 8 -13.83 -3.94 9.28
N VAL A 9 -14.26 -2.71 8.99
CA VAL A 9 -13.35 -1.57 8.77
C VAL A 9 -12.39 -1.40 9.95
N THR A 10 -12.83 -1.76 11.16
CA THR A 10 -12.03 -1.79 12.39
C THR A 10 -10.94 -2.87 12.37
N ASP A 11 -11.24 -4.07 11.88
CA ASP A 11 -10.27 -5.16 11.77
C ASP A 11 -9.26 -4.92 10.65
N MET A 12 -9.69 -4.33 9.53
CA MET A 12 -8.78 -3.84 8.49
C MET A 12 -7.81 -2.76 9.02
N ARG A 13 -8.25 -1.95 9.99
CA ARG A 13 -7.40 -0.96 10.68
C ARG A 13 -6.47 -1.58 11.71
N ARG A 14 -6.76 -2.80 12.20
CA ARG A 14 -5.87 -3.57 13.11
C ARG A 14 -4.75 -4.31 12.37
N ALA A 15 -4.78 -4.37 11.04
CA ALA A 15 -3.61 -4.80 10.28
C ALA A 15 -2.44 -3.87 10.66
N VAL A 16 -1.39 -4.44 11.23
CA VAL A 16 -0.21 -3.68 11.67
C VAL A 16 0.33 -2.91 10.46
N ARG A 17 0.29 -1.58 10.54
CA ARG A 17 0.84 -0.68 9.52
C ARG A 17 2.30 -0.43 9.87
N HIS A 18 3.18 -0.74 8.95
CA HIS A 18 4.61 -0.50 9.06
C HIS A 18 4.94 0.83 8.37
N PRO A 19 5.51 1.81 9.10
CA PRO A 19 6.01 3.04 8.49
C PRO A 19 7.09 2.74 7.46
N VAL A 20 7.00 3.38 6.30
CA VAL A 20 8.00 3.29 5.22
C VAL A 20 8.21 4.66 4.59
N ASP A 21 9.31 4.83 3.87
CA ASP A 21 9.57 5.99 3.02
C ASP A 21 9.94 5.45 1.63
N TYR A 22 8.92 5.17 0.82
CA TYR A 22 9.10 4.44 -0.43
C TYR A 22 8.45 5.17 -1.60
N LYS A 23 9.28 5.59 -2.56
CA LYS A 23 8.83 6.23 -3.80
C LYS A 23 8.75 5.19 -4.90
N VAL A 24 7.61 5.12 -5.57
CA VAL A 24 7.35 4.18 -6.65
C VAL A 24 6.49 4.83 -7.73
N ILE A 25 6.62 4.34 -8.96
CA ILE A 25 5.74 4.69 -10.07
C ILE A 25 4.69 3.57 -10.18
N GLY A 26 3.43 3.96 -10.07
CA GLY A 26 2.29 3.09 -10.39
C GLY A 26 1.80 3.36 -11.80
N GLU A 27 1.20 2.37 -12.44
CA GLU A 27 0.58 2.50 -13.76
C GLU A 27 -0.93 2.64 -13.63
N HIS A 28 -1.50 3.72 -14.16
CA HIS A 28 -2.93 3.96 -14.26
C HIS A 28 -3.40 3.84 -15.71
N ARG A 29 -4.54 3.17 -15.92
CA ARG A 29 -5.05 2.85 -17.27
C ARG A 29 -5.20 4.06 -18.20
N GLN A 30 -5.56 5.23 -17.67
CA GLN A 30 -5.81 6.44 -18.47
C GLN A 30 -4.74 7.53 -18.28
N LEU A 31 -4.16 7.62 -17.09
CA LEU A 31 -3.20 8.67 -16.73
C LEU A 31 -1.76 8.25 -17.07
N GLY A 32 -1.53 6.96 -17.33
CA GLY A 32 -0.18 6.41 -17.47
C GLY A 32 0.52 6.35 -16.12
N ASP A 33 1.75 6.82 -16.09
CA ASP A 33 2.60 6.77 -14.90
C ASP A 33 2.14 7.74 -13.80
N VAL A 34 1.88 7.20 -12.61
CA VAL A 34 1.49 7.94 -11.40
C VAL A 34 2.60 7.83 -10.36
N HIS A 35 3.14 8.97 -9.93
CA HIS A 35 4.15 9.00 -8.88
C HIS A 35 3.49 8.84 -7.51
N LEU A 36 3.98 7.88 -6.73
CA LEU A 36 3.44 7.54 -5.41
C LEU A 36 4.55 7.62 -4.37
N HIS A 37 4.27 8.35 -3.28
CA HIS A 37 5.11 8.35 -2.10
C HIS A 37 4.42 7.56 -0.98
N ILE A 38 4.75 6.28 -0.86
CA ILE A 38 4.18 5.38 0.14
C ILE A 38 4.80 5.68 1.51
N THR A 39 3.96 5.97 2.50
CA THR A 39 4.37 6.38 3.86
C THR A 39 4.10 5.33 4.93
N ASN A 40 3.18 4.40 4.66
CA ASN A 40 3.04 3.16 5.44
C ASN A 40 2.43 2.06 4.59
N ILE A 41 2.66 0.82 5.00
CA ILE A 41 2.15 -0.38 4.32
C ILE A 41 1.70 -1.43 5.35
N SER A 42 0.69 -2.20 4.96
CA SER A 42 0.17 -3.36 5.68
C SER A 42 -0.04 -4.51 4.71
N SER A 43 -0.43 -5.68 5.20
CA SER A 43 -0.79 -6.81 4.33
C SER A 43 -2.01 -6.54 3.43
N HIS A 44 -2.80 -5.51 3.71
CA HIS A 44 -4.04 -5.20 2.98
C HIS A 44 -3.91 -4.02 2.02
N GLY A 45 -2.86 -3.21 2.14
CA GLY A 45 -2.74 -1.97 1.38
C GLY A 45 -1.75 -1.00 2.00
N PHE A 46 -1.75 0.22 1.48
CA PHE A 46 -0.78 1.26 1.85
C PHE A 46 -1.41 2.65 1.86
N MET A 47 -0.71 3.59 2.48
CA MET A 47 -1.01 5.01 2.42
C MET A 47 0.06 5.72 1.59
N ALA A 48 -0.36 6.65 0.75
CA ALA A 48 0.55 7.50 -0.01
C ALA A 48 0.25 8.99 0.23
N ASN A 49 1.30 9.81 0.11
CA ASN A 49 1.21 11.27 0.18
C ASN A 49 1.31 11.91 -1.20
N GLY A 50 0.62 13.04 -1.38
CA GLY A 50 0.65 13.89 -2.56
C GLY A 50 -0.66 13.86 -3.37
N GLU A 51 -0.78 14.80 -4.31
CA GLU A 51 -1.84 14.78 -5.31
C GLU A 51 -1.46 13.82 -6.43
N HIS A 52 -2.25 12.77 -6.60
CA HIS A 52 -2.00 11.71 -7.59
C HIS A 52 -2.84 11.84 -8.86
N GLY A 53 -3.77 12.82 -8.90
CA GLY A 53 -4.78 12.93 -9.94
C GLY A 53 -5.81 11.79 -9.93
N LEU A 54 -5.79 10.95 -8.90
CA LEU A 54 -6.62 9.75 -8.79
C LEU A 54 -7.87 9.99 -7.95
N GLY A 55 -9.00 9.44 -8.42
CA GLY A 55 -10.28 9.41 -7.74
C GLY A 55 -10.51 8.15 -6.90
N ARG A 56 -11.49 8.21 -5.99
CA ARG A 56 -11.94 7.02 -5.25
C ARG A 56 -12.43 5.94 -6.23
N GLY A 57 -11.99 4.70 -6.01
CA GLY A 57 -12.32 3.54 -6.84
C GLY A 57 -11.37 3.33 -8.02
N GLU A 58 -10.53 4.31 -8.36
CA GLU A 58 -9.53 4.13 -9.41
C GLU A 58 -8.44 3.15 -8.98
N ARG A 59 -7.89 2.45 -9.97
CA ARG A 59 -6.98 1.32 -9.78
C ARG A 59 -5.64 1.63 -10.42
N ILE A 60 -4.58 1.30 -9.71
CA ILE A 60 -3.20 1.42 -10.17
C ILE A 60 -2.51 0.07 -10.02
N ILE A 61 -1.58 -0.21 -10.93
CA ILE A 61 -0.67 -1.35 -10.80
C ILE A 61 0.65 -0.83 -10.26
N VAL A 62 1.10 -1.35 -9.12
CA VAL A 62 2.38 -0.98 -8.52
C VAL A 62 3.30 -2.19 -8.46
N ARG A 63 4.60 -1.97 -8.70
CA ARG A 63 5.61 -3.01 -8.51
C ARG A 63 6.23 -2.87 -7.12
N LEU A 64 5.94 -3.81 -6.24
CA LEU A 64 6.56 -3.89 -4.91
C LEU A 64 7.67 -4.95 -4.89
N PRO A 65 8.72 -4.78 -4.07
CA PRO A 65 9.72 -5.82 -3.83
C PRO A 65 9.05 -7.11 -3.34
N ILE A 66 9.56 -8.28 -3.72
CA ILE A 66 9.05 -9.61 -3.33
C ILE A 66 7.66 -9.95 -3.89
N VAL A 67 6.67 -9.06 -3.74
CA VAL A 67 5.27 -9.25 -4.19
C VAL A 67 5.14 -9.14 -5.71
N GLY A 68 5.98 -8.33 -6.35
CA GLY A 68 5.91 -8.07 -7.80
C GLY A 68 4.84 -7.04 -8.15
N LEU A 69 4.20 -7.20 -9.31
CA LEU A 69 3.08 -6.35 -9.72
C LEU A 69 1.85 -6.72 -8.89
N ILE A 70 1.23 -5.70 -8.31
CA ILE A 70 -0.01 -5.83 -7.57
C ILE A 70 -0.90 -4.63 -7.88
N GLU A 71 -2.17 -4.93 -8.09
CA GLU A 71 -3.16 -3.88 -8.27
C GLU A 71 -3.64 -3.36 -6.91
N ALA A 72 -3.79 -2.05 -6.81
CA ALA A 72 -4.33 -1.37 -5.65
C ALA A 72 -5.38 -0.36 -6.08
N HIS A 73 -6.47 -0.27 -5.35
CA HIS A 73 -7.55 0.67 -5.63
C HIS A 73 -7.66 1.71 -4.52
N MET A 74 -7.91 2.96 -4.90
CA MET A 74 -8.04 4.05 -3.95
C MET A 74 -9.37 3.92 -3.19
N ILE A 75 -9.30 3.77 -1.87
CA ILE A 75 -10.48 3.63 -1.01
C ILE A 75 -10.91 4.94 -0.37
N TRP A 76 -9.97 5.87 -0.19
CA TRP A 76 -10.23 7.23 0.28
C TRP A 76 -9.09 8.15 -0.17
N ASN A 77 -9.43 9.43 -0.30
CA ASN A 77 -8.50 10.54 -0.48
C ASN A 77 -8.95 11.65 0.47
N HIS A 78 -8.00 12.27 1.16
CA HIS A 78 -8.23 13.41 2.04
C HIS A 78 -6.99 14.30 2.00
N GLU A 79 -7.16 15.54 1.55
CA GLU A 79 -6.08 16.53 1.40
C GLU A 79 -4.91 15.95 0.58
N ASP A 80 -3.73 15.83 1.19
CA ASP A 80 -2.50 15.35 0.60
C ASP A 80 -2.28 13.85 0.83
N ARG A 81 -3.32 13.10 1.22
CA ARG A 81 -3.18 11.67 1.54
C ARG A 81 -4.23 10.84 0.86
N ALA A 82 -3.80 9.68 0.38
CA ALA A 82 -4.68 8.66 -0.15
C ALA A 82 -4.39 7.30 0.49
N GLY A 83 -5.45 6.52 0.69
CA GLY A 83 -5.38 5.13 1.08
C GLY A 83 -5.70 4.23 -0.10
N PHE A 84 -4.84 3.23 -0.29
CA PHE A 84 -5.00 2.21 -1.32
C PHE A 84 -5.18 0.84 -0.67
N GLN A 85 -6.11 0.07 -1.19
CA GLN A 85 -6.32 -1.33 -0.81
C GLN A 85 -5.85 -2.23 -1.95
N PHE A 86 -5.04 -3.23 -1.62
CA PHE A 86 -4.63 -4.25 -2.58
C PHE A 86 -5.83 -5.07 -3.06
N GLU A 87 -5.79 -5.55 -4.29
CA GLU A 87 -6.78 -6.50 -4.81
C GLU A 87 -6.84 -7.82 -4.01
N ARG A 88 -5.76 -8.14 -3.30
CA ARG A 88 -5.63 -9.34 -2.48
C ARG A 88 -4.81 -9.07 -1.22
N ILE A 89 -5.08 -9.84 -0.17
CA ILE A 89 -4.28 -9.82 1.06
C ILE A 89 -2.92 -10.48 0.79
N LEU A 90 -1.83 -9.82 1.20
CA LEU A 90 -0.49 -10.38 1.14
C LEU A 90 -0.32 -11.49 2.18
N ARG A 91 0.32 -12.60 1.78
CA ARG A 91 0.70 -13.65 2.72
C ARG A 91 1.68 -13.09 3.75
N VAL A 92 1.60 -13.59 4.99
CA VAL A 92 2.43 -13.10 6.10
C VAL A 92 3.91 -13.19 5.76
N ASP A 93 4.38 -14.31 5.20
CA ASP A 93 5.79 -14.49 4.84
C ASP A 93 6.28 -13.51 3.76
N ASP A 94 5.45 -13.25 2.75
CA ASP A 94 5.76 -12.29 1.69
C ASP A 94 5.74 -10.86 2.23
N PHE A 95 4.81 -10.57 3.15
CA PHE A 95 4.72 -9.28 3.80
C PHE A 95 5.94 -9.00 4.66
N LEU A 96 6.41 -9.96 5.47
CA LEU A 96 7.62 -9.80 6.28
C LEU A 96 8.85 -9.51 5.40
N LYS A 97 9.03 -10.28 4.30
CA LYS A 97 10.11 -10.05 3.33
C LYS A 97 9.97 -8.71 2.59
N LEU A 98 8.74 -8.28 2.29
CA LEU A 98 8.47 -6.98 1.71
C LEU A 98 8.92 -5.86 2.65
N ILE A 99 8.59 -5.95 3.95
CA ILE A 99 9.07 -4.98 4.94
C ILE A 99 10.59 -4.91 4.95
N ASP A 100 11.27 -6.05 4.95
CA ASP A 100 12.73 -6.10 4.90
C ASP A 100 13.29 -5.48 3.60
N GLY A 101 12.63 -5.70 2.46
CA GLY A 101 13.02 -5.13 1.17
C GLY A 101 12.73 -3.64 1.00
N LEU A 102 11.72 -3.11 1.69
CA LEU A 102 11.41 -1.68 1.76
C LEU A 102 12.29 -0.94 2.78
N GLN A 103 12.89 -1.66 3.71
CA GLN A 103 13.84 -1.15 4.69
C GLN A 103 15.25 -1.16 4.09
N PRO A 104 15.78 0.03 3.79
CA PRO A 104 17.02 0.39 4.47
C PRO A 104 16.96 1.86 4.90
N ASN A 105 15.92 2.30 5.63
CA ASN A 105 15.89 3.68 6.10
C ASN A 105 16.82 3.82 7.33
N PRO A 106 18.00 4.49 7.22
CA PRO A 106 18.91 4.65 8.36
C PRO A 106 18.27 5.45 9.50
N ARG A 107 17.22 6.25 9.19
CA ARG A 107 16.45 7.06 10.15
C ARG A 107 15.48 6.25 10.99
N LEU A 108 15.17 5.01 10.60
CA LEU A 108 14.33 4.08 11.36
C LEU A 108 15.15 3.04 12.14
N ARG A 109 16.49 3.06 12.03
CA ARG A 109 17.32 2.26 12.94
C ARG A 109 17.16 2.81 14.37
N PRO A 110 16.84 1.97 15.37
CA PRO A 110 17.04 2.34 16.76
C PRO A 110 18.51 2.76 16.93
N ARG A 111 18.78 3.95 17.49
CA ARG A 111 20.13 4.28 17.96
C ARG A 111 20.50 3.20 18.99
N ARG A 112 21.52 2.40 18.68
CA ARG A 112 22.23 1.61 19.69
C ARG A 112 23.05 2.54 20.57
#